data_AF-A0A518AH95-F1
#
_entry.id   AF-A0A518AH95-F1
#
_cell.length_a   1.000
_cell.length_b   1.000
_cell.length_c   1.000
_cell.angle_alpha   90.00
_cell.angle_beta   90.00
_cell.angle_gamma   90.00
#
_symmetry.space_group_name_H-M   'P 1'
#
loop_
_entity.id
_entity.type
_entity.pdbx_description
1 polymer ?
#
loop_
_entity_poly.entity_id
_entity_poly.type
_entity_poly.pdbx_seq_one_letter_code
_entity_poly.pdbx_strand_id
1 'polypeptide(L)'
;MIFSQQQPATRRRPTAARRGVTLLVVIVIISVSMLILAGAVRSLVDEHRQTRLRHTHRQCRIIAHAALERARAKHLANNSYTGETWTIDADEVEFAKPFQVTIEVEPSDGEIQWKATARYPAEGTPEASESAAAALNRE
;
A
#
# COMPACT_ATOMS: atom_id res chain seq x y z
N MET A 1 -91.74 -0.56 -32.30
CA MET A 1 -90.86 -0.88 -31.16
C MET A 1 -90.12 -2.19 -31.45
N ILE A 2 -88.87 -2.15 -31.91
CA ILE A 2 -87.92 -3.27 -31.78
C ILE A 2 -86.55 -2.67 -31.47
N PHE A 3 -86.02 -3.00 -30.30
CA PHE A 3 -84.80 -2.49 -29.72
C PHE A 3 -83.57 -2.88 -30.55
N SER A 4 -82.78 -1.88 -30.95
CA SER A 4 -81.44 -2.04 -31.47
C SER A 4 -80.52 -2.47 -30.33
N GLN A 5 -80.21 -3.75 -30.23
CA GLN A 5 -79.23 -4.29 -29.30
C GLN A 5 -77.82 -3.89 -29.75
N GLN A 6 -77.28 -2.81 -29.18
CA GLN A 6 -75.85 -2.51 -29.24
C GLN A 6 -75.08 -3.50 -28.37
N GLN A 7 -74.26 -4.36 -28.99
CA GLN A 7 -73.28 -5.17 -28.28
C GLN A 7 -72.16 -4.29 -27.72
N PRO A 8 -71.80 -4.40 -26.43
CA PRO A 8 -70.64 -3.72 -25.89
C PRO A 8 -69.37 -4.42 -26.38
N ALA A 9 -68.57 -3.71 -27.17
CA ALA A 9 -67.21 -4.13 -27.51
C ALA A 9 -66.38 -4.21 -26.22
N THR A 10 -66.09 -5.43 -25.77
CA THR A 10 -65.21 -5.66 -24.62
C THR A 10 -63.79 -5.24 -25.00
N ARG A 11 -63.39 -4.07 -24.50
CA ARG A 11 -62.05 -3.51 -24.70
C ARG A 11 -61.03 -4.36 -23.92
N ARG A 12 -60.41 -5.36 -24.57
CA ARG A 12 -59.22 -6.04 -24.03
C ARG A 12 -58.14 -5.00 -23.74
N ARG A 13 -57.82 -4.75 -22.46
CA ARG A 13 -56.67 -3.94 -22.06
C ARG A 13 -55.39 -4.73 -22.32
N PRO A 14 -54.47 -4.28 -23.18
CA PRO A 14 -53.24 -5.02 -23.44
C PRO A 14 -52.22 -4.77 -22.31
N THR A 15 -51.76 -5.87 -21.69
CA THR A 15 -50.36 -6.17 -21.31
C THR A 15 -49.46 -5.06 -20.74
N ALA A 16 -49.98 -4.08 -19.99
CA ALA A 16 -49.15 -3.09 -19.28
C ALA A 16 -48.33 -3.71 -18.14
N ALA A 17 -48.83 -4.79 -17.52
CA ALA A 17 -48.14 -5.48 -16.42
C ALA A 17 -46.78 -6.07 -16.81
N ARG A 18 -46.63 -6.59 -18.05
CA ARG A 18 -45.38 -7.20 -18.51
C ARG A 18 -44.28 -6.17 -18.75
N ARG A 19 -44.64 -4.95 -19.18
CA ARG A 19 -43.69 -3.86 -19.43
C ARG A 19 -43.06 -3.33 -18.13
N GLY A 20 -43.83 -3.27 -17.04
CA GLY A 20 -43.31 -2.91 -15.72
C GLY A 20 -42.30 -3.93 -15.18
N VAL A 21 -42.56 -5.22 -15.39
CA VAL A 21 -41.65 -6.30 -14.96
C VAL A 21 -40.32 -6.24 -15.72
N THR A 22 -40.35 -6.01 -17.04
CA THR A 22 -39.10 -5.87 -17.82
C THR A 22 -38.25 -4.71 -17.33
N LEU A 23 -38.85 -3.57 -17.00
CA LEU A 23 -38.12 -2.40 -16.48
C LEU A 23 -37.47 -2.70 -15.12
N LEU A 24 -38.19 -3.38 -14.22
CA LEU A 24 -37.65 -3.80 -12.92
C LEU A 24 -36.46 -4.75 -13.08
N VAL A 25 -36.56 -5.74 -13.98
CA VAL A 25 -35.44 -6.67 -14.24
C VAL A 25 -34.20 -5.91 -14.73
N VAL A 26 -34.37 -4.95 -15.65
CA VAL A 26 -33.25 -4.13 -16.14
C VAL A 26 -32.64 -3.30 -15.02
N ILE A 27 -33.44 -2.68 -14.16
CA ILE A 27 -32.95 -1.90 -13.02
C ILE A 27 -32.17 -2.80 -12.05
N VAL A 28 -32.66 -4.01 -11.76
CA VAL A 28 -31.96 -4.95 -10.89
C VAL A 28 -30.61 -5.34 -11.50
N ILE A 29 -30.58 -5.66 -12.80
CA ILE A 29 -29.33 -6.01 -13.48
C ILE A 29 -28.33 -4.85 -13.42
N ILE A 30 -28.77 -3.62 -13.75
CA ILE A 30 -27.91 -2.44 -13.69
C ILE A 30 -27.41 -2.21 -12.26
N SER A 31 -28.28 -2.35 -11.26
CA SER A 31 -27.91 -2.18 -9.85
C SER A 31 -26.86 -3.21 -9.41
N VAL A 32 -27.05 -4.48 -9.79
CA VAL A 32 -26.07 -5.55 -9.51
C VAL A 32 -24.75 -5.27 -10.21
N SER A 33 -24.77 -4.88 -11.49
CA SER A 33 -23.57 -4.49 -12.23
C SER A 33 -22.83 -3.32 -11.58
N MET A 34 -23.56 -2.32 -11.09
CA MET A 34 -22.99 -1.14 -10.44
C MET A 34 -22.34 -1.49 -9.10
N LEU A 35 -22.93 -2.41 -8.32
CA LEU A 35 -22.35 -2.92 -7.08
C LEU A 35 -21.05 -3.70 -7.34
N ILE A 36 -21.02 -4.53 -8.38
CA ILE A 36 -19.81 -5.27 -8.77
C ILE A 36 -18.71 -4.29 -9.18
N LEU A 37 -19.04 -3.29 -10.00
CA LEU A 37 -18.07 -2.28 -10.45
C LEU A 37 -17.53 -1.44 -9.29
N ALA A 38 -18.41 -1.02 -8.36
CA ALA A 38 -17.99 -0.28 -7.17
C ALA A 38 -17.05 -1.11 -6.27
N GLY A 39 -17.31 -2.41 -6.14
CA GLY A 39 -16.43 -3.34 -5.43
C GLY A 39 -15.06 -3.46 -6.09
N ALA A 40 -15.01 -3.58 -7.41
CA ALA A 40 -13.75 -3.65 -8.16
C ALA A 40 -12.94 -2.35 -8.06
N VAL A 41 -13.58 -1.18 -8.19
CA VAL A 41 -12.93 0.13 -8.00
C VAL A 41 -12.37 0.26 -6.59
N ARG A 42 -13.13 -0.16 -5.57
CA ARG A 42 -12.66 -0.12 -4.18
C ARG A 42 -11.45 -1.05 -3.97
N SER A 43 -11.47 -2.24 -4.56
CA SER A 43 -10.35 -3.17 -4.52
C SER A 43 -9.10 -2.60 -5.17
N LEU A 44 -9.23 -1.94 -6.33
CA LEU A 44 -8.10 -1.29 -7.01
C LEU A 44 -7.53 -0.13 -6.20
N VAL A 45 -8.40 0.67 -5.57
CA VAL A 45 -7.96 1.78 -4.69
C VAL A 45 -7.24 1.24 -3.45
N ASP A 46 -7.76 0.17 -2.83
CA ASP A 46 -7.14 -0.46 -1.67
C ASP A 46 -5.81 -1.13 -2.05
N GLU A 47 -5.71 -1.75 -3.22
CA GLU A 47 -4.49 -2.35 -3.75
C GLU A 47 -3.40 -1.30 -4.02
N HIS A 48 -3.76 -0.13 -4.56
CA HIS A 48 -2.83 0.98 -4.73
C HIS A 48 -2.29 1.48 -3.37
N ARG A 49 -3.14 1.55 -2.35
CA ARG A 49 -2.72 1.96 -1.01
C ARG A 49 -1.76 0.94 -0.37
N GLN A 50 -2.03 -0.35 -0.53
CA GLN A 50 -1.17 -1.42 -0.03
C GLN A 50 0.17 -1.49 -0.77
N THR A 51 0.15 -1.26 -2.08
CA THR A 51 1.36 -1.26 -2.91
C THR A 51 2.31 -0.16 -2.47
N ARG A 52 1.80 1.04 -2.20
CA ARG A 52 2.61 2.16 -1.72
C ARG A 52 3.30 1.88 -0.39
N LEU A 53 2.61 1.26 0.58
CA LEU A 53 3.21 0.85 1.86
C LEU A 53 4.29 -0.22 1.68
N ARG A 54 4.06 -1.20 0.80
CA ARG A 54 5.04 -2.25 0.50
C ARG A 54 6.32 -1.70 -0.14
N HIS A 55 6.21 -0.68 -0.99
CA HIS A 55 7.37 -0.01 -1.58
C HIS A 55 8.21 0.70 -0.53
N THR A 56 7.58 1.48 0.34
CA THR A 56 8.27 2.18 1.43
C THR A 56 9.06 1.21 2.31
N HIS A 57 8.44 0.12 2.80
CA HIS A 57 9.13 -0.85 3.64
C HIS A 57 10.33 -1.51 2.94
N ARG A 58 10.20 -1.85 1.64
CA ARG A 58 11.31 -2.42 0.88
C ARG A 58 12.47 -1.44 0.74
N GLN A 59 12.18 -0.18 0.47
CA GLN A 59 13.20 0.86 0.32
C GLN A 59 13.88 1.18 1.66
N CYS A 60 13.13 1.30 2.77
CA CYS A 60 13.69 1.46 4.12
C CYS A 60 14.68 0.32 4.44
N ARG A 61 14.32 -0.93 4.09
CA ARG A 61 15.18 -2.09 4.31
C ARG A 61 16.45 -2.03 3.45
N ILE A 62 16.34 -1.66 2.17
CA ILE A 62 17.51 -1.51 1.30
C ILE A 62 18.46 -0.44 1.85
N ILE A 63 17.92 0.68 2.33
CA ILE A 63 18.72 1.76 2.92
C ILE A 63 19.39 1.29 4.22
N ALA A 64 18.68 0.58 5.10
CA ALA A 64 19.26 0.02 6.32
C ALA A 64 20.39 -0.97 6.01
N HIS A 65 20.20 -1.83 5.00
CA HIS A 65 21.21 -2.79 4.56
C HIS A 65 22.46 -2.10 3.98
N ALA A 66 22.27 -1.11 3.10
CA ALA A 66 23.37 -0.33 2.53
C ALA A 66 24.13 0.46 3.62
N ALA A 67 23.42 0.97 4.63
CA ALA A 67 24.02 1.63 5.77
C ALA A 67 24.90 0.68 6.60
N LEU A 68 24.45 -0.57 6.78
CA LEU A 68 25.23 -1.60 7.45
C LEU A 68 26.50 -1.96 6.67
N GLU A 69 26.42 -2.15 5.35
CA GLU A 69 27.59 -2.40 4.50
C GLU A 69 28.59 -1.24 4.56
N ARG A 70 28.08 -0.01 4.54
CA ARG A 70 28.90 1.20 4.71
C ARG A 70 29.56 1.25 6.09
N ALA A 71 28.86 0.88 7.16
CA ALA A 71 29.43 0.80 8.51
C ALA A 71 30.61 -0.16 8.57
N ARG A 72 30.46 -1.35 7.98
CA ARG A 72 31.51 -2.38 7.90
C ARG A 72 32.70 -1.87 7.11
N ALA A 73 32.48 -1.29 5.93
CA ALA A 73 33.56 -0.74 5.10
C ALA A 73 34.33 0.39 5.82
N LYS A 74 33.62 1.29 6.51
CA LYS A 74 34.24 2.37 7.29
C LYS A 74 35.00 1.86 8.51
N HIS A 75 34.50 0.82 9.18
CA HIS A 75 35.19 0.22 10.31
C HIS A 75 36.48 -0.52 9.88
N LEU A 76 36.44 -1.26 8.77
CA LEU A 76 37.62 -1.88 8.18
C LEU A 76 38.69 -0.85 7.80
N ALA A 77 38.28 0.32 7.29
CA ALA A 77 39.18 1.41 6.95
C ALA A 77 39.66 2.20 8.19
N ASN A 78 38.83 2.31 9.23
CA ASN A 78 39.15 3.01 10.47
C ASN A 78 38.49 2.31 11.68
N ASN A 79 39.31 1.62 12.46
CA ASN A 79 38.88 0.87 13.64
C ASN A 79 38.32 1.75 14.77
N SER A 80 38.46 3.08 14.70
CA SER A 80 37.88 4.04 15.65
C SER A 80 36.49 4.57 15.24
N TYR A 81 35.88 4.02 14.20
CA TYR A 81 34.54 4.41 13.76
C TYR A 81 33.45 4.03 14.76
N THR A 82 32.75 5.04 15.31
CA THR A 82 31.72 4.89 16.36
C THR A 82 30.27 4.98 15.86
N GLY A 83 30.07 5.19 14.55
CA GLY A 83 28.74 5.38 13.95
C GLY A 83 28.57 6.75 13.31
N GLU A 84 27.47 6.93 12.58
CA GLU A 84 27.15 8.19 11.91
C GLU A 84 25.64 8.31 11.69
N THR A 85 25.13 9.54 11.64
CA THR A 85 23.74 9.82 11.25
C THR A 85 23.75 10.71 10.03
N TRP A 86 23.00 10.35 9.00
CA TRP A 86 22.80 11.17 7.82
C TRP A 86 21.32 11.24 7.45
N THR A 87 20.97 12.35 6.81
CA THR A 87 19.63 12.57 6.26
C THR A 87 19.75 12.47 4.74
N ILE A 88 18.84 11.73 4.11
CA ILE A 88 18.72 11.67 2.66
C ILE A 88 17.51 12.54 2.29
N ASP A 89 17.75 13.55 1.45
CA ASP A 89 16.71 14.47 1.03
C ASP A 89 15.67 13.77 0.16
N ALA A 90 14.41 14.24 0.27
CA ALA A 90 13.27 13.64 -0.41
C ALA A 90 13.45 13.61 -1.94
N ASP A 91 14.15 14.62 -2.48
CA ASP A 91 14.40 14.82 -3.91
C ASP A 91 15.40 13.79 -4.48
N GLU A 92 16.29 13.25 -3.65
CA GLU A 92 17.33 12.31 -4.08
C GLU A 92 16.80 10.87 -4.20
N VAL A 93 15.69 10.56 -3.53
CA VAL A 93 15.13 9.21 -3.42
C VAL A 93 13.67 9.11 -3.89
N GLU A 94 13.17 10.12 -4.62
CA GLU A 94 11.79 10.20 -5.14
C GLU A 94 10.71 9.96 -4.06
N PHE A 95 10.98 10.37 -2.83
CA PHE A 95 10.03 10.22 -1.74
C PHE A 95 9.27 11.50 -1.46
N ALA A 96 8.14 11.36 -0.75
CA ALA A 96 7.35 12.51 -0.33
C ALA A 96 7.97 13.28 0.85
N LYS A 97 8.91 12.69 1.58
CA LYS A 97 9.53 13.22 2.81
C LYS A 97 10.97 12.73 2.96
N PRO A 98 11.84 13.45 3.69
CA PRO A 98 13.23 13.04 3.90
C PRO A 98 13.33 11.76 4.77
N PHE A 99 14.39 11.00 4.52
CA PHE A 99 14.78 9.80 5.27
C PHE A 99 15.88 10.15 6.28
N GLN A 100 15.80 9.59 7.48
CA GLN A 100 16.90 9.65 8.44
C GLN A 100 17.49 8.26 8.65
N VAL A 101 18.80 8.16 8.50
CA VAL A 101 19.54 6.91 8.71
C VAL A 101 20.52 7.13 9.85
N THR A 102 20.43 6.29 10.86
CA THR A 102 21.31 6.33 12.04
C THR A 102 22.02 5.00 12.16
N ILE A 103 23.35 5.05 12.16
CA ILE A 103 24.22 3.92 12.43
C ILE A 103 24.78 4.09 13.84
N GLU A 104 24.47 3.11 14.69
CA GLU A 104 25.04 2.99 16.02
C GLU A 104 25.95 1.75 16.06
N VAL A 105 27.11 1.90 16.69
CA VAL A 105 28.06 0.79 16.93
C VAL A 105 27.99 0.49 18.41
N GLU A 106 27.41 -0.66 18.77
CA GLU A 106 27.28 -1.09 20.16
C GLU A 106 28.26 -2.25 20.41
N PRO A 107 29.24 -2.09 21.33
CA PRO A 107 30.12 -3.18 21.70
C PRO A 107 29.34 -4.20 22.53
N SER A 108 29.19 -5.42 22.03
CA SER A 108 28.43 -6.50 22.68
C SER A 108 29.35 -7.70 22.90
N ASP A 109 29.70 -7.95 24.16
CA ASP A 109 30.40 -9.15 24.67
C ASP A 109 31.60 -9.65 23.84
N GLY A 110 32.52 -8.73 23.49
CA GLY A 110 33.74 -9.05 22.72
C GLY A 110 33.55 -9.08 21.19
N GLU A 111 32.33 -8.83 20.72
CA GLU A 111 31.94 -8.74 19.32
C GLU A 111 31.47 -7.31 19.00
N ILE A 112 31.86 -6.78 17.83
CA ILE A 112 31.38 -5.46 17.39
C ILE A 112 30.04 -5.68 16.69
N GLN A 113 28.95 -5.20 17.30
CA GLN A 113 27.63 -5.27 16.71
C GLN A 113 27.27 -3.92 16.06
N TRP A 114 27.03 -3.94 14.75
CA TRP A 114 26.58 -2.75 14.02
C TRP A 114 25.05 -2.78 13.93
N LYS A 115 24.42 -1.68 14.37
CA LYS A 115 22.98 -1.49 14.26
C LYS A 115 22.70 -0.32 13.33
N ALA A 116 22.08 -0.61 12.19
CA ALA A 116 21.63 0.40 11.25
C ALA A 116 20.11 0.56 11.35
N THR A 117 19.66 1.76 11.67
CA THR A 117 18.23 2.09 11.75
C THR A 117 17.88 3.09 10.66
N ALA A 118 16.92 2.74 9.81
CA ALA A 118 16.38 3.63 8.78
C ALA A 118 14.96 4.06 9.16
N ARG A 119 14.74 5.37 9.21
CA ARG A 119 13.46 5.97 9.62
C ARG A 119 12.84 6.76 8.48
N TYR A 120 11.57 6.46 8.22
CA TYR A 120 10.73 7.21 7.30
C TYR A 120 9.32 7.42 7.88
N PRO A 121 8.77 8.63 7.78
CA PRO A 121 9.48 9.89 7.51
C PRO A 121 10.43 10.25 8.67
N ALA A 122 11.41 11.13 8.46
CA ALA A 122 12.41 11.49 9.48
C ALA A 122 11.83 11.88 10.86
N GLU A 123 10.63 12.46 10.91
CA GLU A 123 9.92 12.85 12.14
C GLU A 123 8.97 11.75 12.70
N GLY A 124 9.01 10.53 12.14
CA GLY A 124 8.11 9.42 12.49
C GLY A 124 8.71 8.36 13.41
N THR A 125 7.90 7.35 13.77
CA THR A 125 8.38 6.12 14.42
C THR A 125 9.28 5.35 13.44
N PRO A 126 10.41 4.75 13.88
CA PRO A 126 11.25 3.94 12.99
C PRO A 126 10.45 2.81 12.33
N GLU A 127 10.45 2.79 10.99
CA GLU A 127 9.67 1.84 10.19
C GLU A 127 10.49 0.58 9.81
N ALA A 128 11.83 0.66 9.85
CA ALA A 128 12.70 -0.49 9.67
C ALA A 128 14.01 -0.35 10.48
N SER A 129 14.37 -1.39 11.23
CA SER A 129 15.66 -1.50 11.91
C SER A 129 16.33 -2.81 11.50
N GLU A 130 17.59 -2.76 11.06
CA GLU A 130 18.38 -3.93 10.73
C GLU A 130 19.66 -3.91 11.57
N SER A 131 19.83 -4.92 12.41
CA SER A 131 21.01 -5.11 13.25
C SER A 131 21.80 -6.30 12.72
N ALA A 132 23.09 -6.12 12.46
CA ALA A 132 23.98 -7.24 12.19
C ALA A 132 25.14 -7.22 13.18
N ALA A 133 25.25 -8.30 13.95
CA ALA A 133 26.52 -8.65 14.57
C ALA A 133 27.45 -9.13 13.46
N ALA A 134 28.71 -8.69 13.46
CA ALA A 134 29.72 -9.47 12.77
C ALA A 134 30.83 -9.80 13.75
N ALA A 135 31.10 -11.10 13.84
CA ALA A 135 32.22 -11.64 14.56
C ALA A 135 33.48 -10.99 14.01
N LEU A 136 34.34 -10.53 14.92
CA LEU A 136 35.65 -9.99 14.63
C LEU A 136 36.52 -11.14 14.05
N ASN A 137 36.24 -11.59 12.83
CA ASN A 137 37.02 -12.63 12.18
C ASN A 137 38.26 -11.94 11.62
N ARG A 138 39.32 -11.94 12.42
CA ARG A 138 40.69 -11.72 11.95
C ARG A 138 41.04 -12.86 11.00
N GLU A 139 41.20 -12.56 9.73
CA GLU A 139 42.12 -13.28 8.83
C GLU A 139 43.27 -12.34 8.45
#